data_AF-A0A951XJQ2-F1
#
_entry.id   AF-A0A951XJQ2-F1
#
_cell.length_a   1.000
_cell.length_b   1.000
_cell.length_c   1.000
_cell.angle_alpha   90.00
_cell.angle_beta   90.00
_cell.angle_gamma   90.00
#
_symmetry.space_group_name_H-M   'P 1'
#
loop_
_entity.id
_entity.type
_entity.pdbx_description
1 polymer ?
#
loop_
_entity_poly.entity_id
_entity_poly.type
_entity_poly.pdbx_seq_one_letter_code
_entity_poly.pdbx_strand_id
1 'polypeptide(L)'
;MVRTQIQLPDPLYRDVQRVARQQDWSIAEVMRRGAEAVVKAYPPCKLHPGATGCLPPPLSGRLLITDPVTLRDAIQADAEGHA
;
A
#
# COMPACT_ATOMS: atom_id res chain seq x y z
N MET A 1 -24.53 -3.59 -2.91
CA MET A 1 -23.76 -4.17 -1.78
C MET A 1 -24.48 -5.42 -1.29
N VAL A 2 -23.75 -6.48 -0.93
CA VAL A 2 -24.32 -7.72 -0.36
C VAL A 2 -24.25 -7.64 1.17
N ARG A 3 -25.36 -7.95 1.86
CA ARG A 3 -25.39 -7.99 3.32
C ARG A 3 -24.60 -9.21 3.80
N THR A 4 -23.59 -8.96 4.62
CA THR A 4 -22.73 -10.03 5.19
C THR A 4 -22.74 -9.90 6.70
N GLN A 5 -22.88 -11.02 7.41
CA GLN A 5 -22.72 -11.10 8.86
C GLN A 5 -21.35 -11.71 9.15
N ILE A 6 -20.54 -11.02 9.95
CA ILE A 6 -19.18 -11.44 10.33
C ILE A 6 -19.02 -11.28 11.84
N GLN A 7 -18.12 -12.05 12.43
CA GLN A 7 -17.75 -11.95 13.83
C GLN A 7 -16.40 -11.25 13.95
N LEU A 8 -16.28 -10.35 14.92
CA LEU A 8 -15.03 -9.67 15.27
C LEU A 8 -14.76 -9.90 16.76
N PRO A 9 -13.50 -10.14 17.16
CA PRO A 9 -13.13 -10.09 18.56
C PRO A 9 -13.48 -8.72 19.17
N ASP A 10 -13.97 -8.71 20.42
CA ASP A 10 -14.38 -7.47 21.10
C ASP A 10 -13.33 -6.35 21.05
N PRO A 11 -12.02 -6.60 21.27
CA PRO A 11 -11.02 -5.55 21.17
C PRO A 11 -10.96 -4.93 19.76
N LEU A 12 -11.02 -5.77 18.73
CA LEU A 12 -10.98 -5.33 17.34
C LEU A 12 -12.24 -4.52 16.98
N TYR A 13 -13.41 -4.95 17.45
CA TYR A 13 -14.65 -4.21 17.24
C TYR A 13 -14.57 -2.80 17.85
N ARG A 14 -14.02 -2.66 19.06
CA ARG A 14 -13.83 -1.36 19.72
C ARG A 14 -12.88 -0.45 18.92
N ASP A 15 -11.81 -1.00 18.38
CA ASP A 15 -10.90 -0.23 17.52
C ASP A 15 -11.57 0.23 16.22
N VAL A 16 -12.36 -0.64 15.59
CA VAL A 16 -13.16 -0.27 14.40
C VAL A 16 -14.15 0.83 14.73
N GLN A 17 -14.84 0.76 15.88
CA GLN A 17 -15.76 1.82 16.34
C GLN A 17 -15.02 3.15 16.57
N ARG A 18 -13.83 3.12 17.16
CA ARG A 18 -13.00 4.32 17.36
C ARG A 18 -12.64 4.96 16.03
N VAL A 19 -12.17 4.18 15.05
CA VAL A 19 -11.81 4.69 13.72
C VAL A 19 -13.04 5.27 13.01
N ALA A 20 -14.17 4.56 13.05
CA ALA A 20 -15.43 5.03 12.47
C ALA A 20 -15.82 6.42 13.00
N ARG A 21 -15.76 6.62 14.33
CA ARG A 21 -16.05 7.92 14.96
C ARG A 21 -15.05 9.01 14.59
N GLN A 22 -13.75 8.68 14.57
CA GLN A 22 -12.70 9.64 14.25
C GLN A 22 -12.78 10.16 12.80
N GLN A 23 -13.29 9.34 11.88
CA GLN A 23 -13.36 9.64 10.46
C GLN A 23 -14.77 10.04 9.98
N ASP A 24 -15.75 10.13 10.89
CA ASP A 24 -17.17 10.31 10.58
C ASP A 24 -17.70 9.29 9.54
N TRP A 25 -17.31 8.03 9.72
CA TRP A 25 -17.71 6.92 8.86
C TRP A 25 -18.65 5.96 9.59
N SER A 26 -19.41 5.19 8.81
CA SER A 26 -20.06 4.00 9.34
C SER A 26 -19.02 2.89 9.59
N ILE A 27 -19.33 1.96 10.50
CA ILE A 27 -18.51 0.74 10.70
C ILE A 27 -18.38 -0.05 9.38
N ALA A 28 -19.45 -0.13 8.59
CA ALA A 28 -19.44 -0.82 7.31
C ALA A 28 -18.45 -0.20 6.32
N GLU A 29 -18.28 1.12 6.34
CA GLU A 29 -17.33 1.83 5.49
C GLU A 29 -15.87 1.56 5.91
N VAL A 30 -15.60 1.49 7.22
CA VAL A 30 -14.28 1.06 7.72
C VAL A 30 -13.98 -0.37 7.25
N MET A 31 -14.95 -1.28 7.37
CA MET A 31 -14.78 -2.67 6.94
C MET A 31 -14.58 -2.79 5.43
N ARG A 32 -15.32 -2.01 4.62
CA ARG A 32 -15.14 -1.96 3.15
C ARG A 32 -13.73 -1.54 2.78
N ARG A 33 -13.25 -0.41 3.31
CA ARG A 33 -11.91 0.10 3.05
C ARG A 33 -10.83 -0.89 3.50
N GLY A 34 -11.01 -1.53 4.66
CA GLY A 34 -10.13 -2.59 5.14
C GLY A 34 -10.07 -3.77 4.17
N ALA A 35 -11.22 -4.26 3.71
CA ALA A 35 -11.29 -5.35 2.74
C ALA A 35 -10.62 -4.98 1.40
N GLU A 36 -10.84 -3.77 0.90
CA GLU A 36 -10.21 -3.28 -0.33
C GLU A 36 -8.68 -3.20 -0.21
N ALA A 37 -8.18 -2.72 0.94
CA ALA A 37 -6.75 -2.69 1.21
C ALA A 37 -6.13 -4.10 1.23
N VAL A 38 -6.82 -5.07 1.86
CA VAL A 38 -6.39 -6.47 1.86
C VAL A 38 -6.38 -7.03 0.43
N VAL A 39 -7.47 -6.89 -0.34
CA VAL A 39 -7.52 -7.40 -1.73
C VAL A 39 -6.39 -6.79 -2.58
N LYS A 40 -6.10 -5.50 -2.43
CA LYS A 40 -5.00 -4.83 -3.12
C LYS A 40 -3.62 -5.44 -2.79
N ALA A 41 -3.42 -5.93 -1.56
CA ALA A 41 -2.17 -6.55 -1.12
C ALA A 41 -1.99 -7.99 -1.63
N TYR A 42 -3.08 -8.66 -2.04
CA TYR A 42 -3.11 -10.03 -2.56
C TYR A 42 -3.66 -10.09 -3.98
N PRO A 43 -2.93 -9.55 -4.98
CA PRO A 43 -3.34 -9.60 -6.38
C PRO A 43 -3.43 -11.05 -6.89
N PRO A 44 -4.37 -11.34 -7.82
CA PRO A 44 -4.64 -12.70 -8.31
C PRO A 44 -3.45 -13.37 -9.01
N CYS A 45 -2.48 -12.59 -9.51
CA CYS A 45 -1.28 -13.12 -10.16
C CYS A 45 -0.31 -13.86 -9.21
N LYS A 46 -0.51 -13.83 -7.88
CA LYS A 46 0.24 -14.66 -6.93
C LYS A 46 -0.15 -16.15 -6.95
N LEU A 47 -1.26 -16.52 -7.60
CA LEU A 47 -1.82 -17.88 -7.56
C LEU A 47 -1.34 -18.81 -8.69
N HIS A 48 -0.59 -18.32 -9.67
CA HIS A 48 -0.09 -19.13 -10.79
C HIS A 48 1.41 -19.39 -10.67
N PRO A 49 1.84 -20.64 -10.42
CA PRO A 49 3.25 -21.02 -10.56
C PRO A 49 3.64 -20.86 -12.03
N GLY A 50 4.43 -19.83 -12.35
CA GLY A 50 4.81 -19.48 -13.73
C GLY A 50 4.32 -18.12 -14.22
N ALA A 51 3.53 -17.39 -13.42
CA ALA A 51 3.20 -16.00 -13.73
C ALA A 51 4.42 -15.10 -13.47
N THR A 52 5.23 -14.90 -14.51
CA THR A 52 6.28 -13.88 -14.55
C THR A 52 5.62 -12.50 -14.49
N GLY A 53 5.44 -11.96 -13.29
CA GLY A 53 4.97 -10.59 -13.11
C GLY A 53 3.78 -10.48 -12.20
N CYS A 54 4.06 -10.25 -10.92
CA CYS A 54 3.09 -9.64 -10.03
C CYS A 54 3.79 -8.55 -9.21
N LEU A 55 4.69 -7.82 -9.88
CA LEU A 55 5.11 -6.50 -9.47
C LEU A 55 4.43 -5.52 -10.44
N PRO A 56 3.88 -4.39 -9.98
CA PRO A 56 3.57 -3.33 -10.91
C PRO A 56 4.85 -3.01 -11.71
N PRO A 57 4.74 -2.56 -12.98
CA PRO A 57 5.91 -2.07 -13.68
C PRO A 57 6.63 -1.07 -12.76
N PRO A 58 7.96 -1.07 -12.72
CA PRO A 58 8.69 -0.07 -11.95
C PRO A 58 8.13 1.30 -12.30
N LEU A 59 8.04 2.20 -11.31
CA LEU A 59 7.67 3.58 -11.60
C LEU A 59 8.61 4.08 -12.69
N SER A 60 8.11 4.20 -13.91
CA SER A 60 8.87 4.73 -15.05
C SER A 60 8.98 6.23 -14.88
N GLY A 61 9.78 6.66 -13.90
CA GLY A 61 10.27 8.01 -13.83
C GLY A 61 11.34 8.19 -14.89
N ARG A 62 11.27 9.27 -15.66
CA ARG A 62 12.43 9.69 -16.46
C ARG A 62 13.51 10.09 -15.47
N LEU A 63 14.60 9.30 -15.41
CA LEU A 63 15.77 9.68 -14.63
C LEU A 63 16.21 11.08 -15.08
N LEU A 64 16.34 12.01 -14.14
CA LEU A 64 16.85 13.35 -14.41
C LEU A 64 18.31 13.29 -14.89
N ILE A 65 19.05 12.27 -14.46
CA ILE A 65 20.44 12.02 -14.80
C ILE A 65 20.54 10.60 -15.37
N THR A 66 20.93 10.49 -16.64
CA THR A 66 21.09 9.20 -17.32
C THR A 66 22.54 8.74 -17.36
N ASP A 67 23.49 9.68 -17.20
CA ASP A 67 24.91 9.39 -17.15
C ASP A 67 25.31 8.79 -15.79
N PRO A 68 25.88 7.57 -15.75
CA PRO A 68 26.18 6.88 -14.50
C PRO A 68 27.26 7.58 -13.66
N VAL A 69 28.20 8.29 -14.28
CA VAL A 69 29.25 9.02 -13.54
C VAL A 69 28.64 10.23 -12.83
N THR A 70 27.88 11.04 -13.58
CA THR A 70 27.17 12.21 -13.03
C THR A 70 26.18 11.81 -11.93
N LEU A 71 25.51 10.66 -12.07
CA LEU A 71 24.58 10.16 -11.05
C LEU A 71 25.31 9.81 -9.75
N ARG A 72 26.46 9.14 -9.85
CA ARG A 72 27.29 8.79 -8.69
C ARG A 72 27.76 10.05 -7.96
N ASP A 73 28.25 11.04 -8.69
CA ASP A 73 28.76 12.28 -8.12
C ASP A 73 27.64 13.08 -7.43
N ALA A 74 26.44 13.11 -8.01
CA ALA A 74 25.27 13.74 -7.41
C ALA A 74 24.83 13.05 -6.10
N ILE A 75 24.85 11.70 -6.06
CA ILE A 75 24.54 10.93 -4.85
C ILE A 75 25.59 11.19 -3.76
N GLN A 76 26.86 11.26 -4.13
CA GLN A 76 27.96 11.51 -3.20
C GLN A 76 27.89 12.92 -2.61
N ALA A 77 27.60 13.94 -3.43
CA ALA A 77 27.45 15.32 -2.98
C ALA A 77 26.26 15.52 -2.03
N ASP A 78 25.13 14.83 -2.27
CA ASP A 78 23.96 14.86 -1.37
C ASP A 78 24.28 14.25 0.01
N ALA A 79 25.07 13.16 0.03
CA ALA A 79 25.53 12.52 1.25
C ALA A 79 26.50 13.39 2.08
N GLU A 80 27.27 14.25 1.42
CA GLU A 80 28.26 15.14 2.05
C GLU A 80 27.64 16.47 2.54
N GLY A 81 26.48 16.87 2.03
CA GLY A 81 25.78 18.11 2.40
C GLY A 81 25.00 18.06 3.72
N HIS A 82 24.98 16.92 4.41
CA HIS A 82 24.28 16.70 5.68
C HIS A 82 25.22 16.49 6.89
N ALA A 83 26.45 17.00 6.82
CA ALA A 83 27.42 17.03 7.93
C ALA A 83 27.58 18.44 8.52
#